data_AF-A0A351WPM0-F1
#
_entry.id   AF-A0A351WPM0-F1
#
_cell.length_a   1.000
_cell.length_b   1.000
_cell.length_c   1.000
_cell.angle_alpha   90.00
_cell.angle_beta   90.00
_cell.angle_gamma   90.00
#
_symmetry.space_group_name_H-M   'P 1'
#
loop_
_entity.id
_entity.type
_entity.pdbx_description
1 polymer ?
#
loop_
_entity_poly.entity_id
_entity_poly.type
_entity_poly.pdbx_seq_one_letter_code
_entity_poly.pdbx_strand_id
1 'polypeptide(L)'
;LRERLEAGMIEEAQRLHAEGTTWEQMEFYGLEYRYLARYLKGELSRNDMFQKLNAAIHDFAKKQENWFKRMQSHGLPIHWLEGAGDPLAQALELVQGRIAAHNN
;
A
#
# COMPACT_ATOMS: atom_id res chain seq x y z
N LEU A 1 7.22 2.77 -6.78
CA LEU A 1 8.34 2.69 -5.82
C LEU A 1 9.46 3.68 -6.13
N ARG A 2 10.01 3.72 -7.35
CA ARG A 2 11.14 4.60 -7.71
C ARG A 2 10.89 6.07 -7.35
N GLU A 3 9.75 6.60 -7.76
CA GLU A 3 9.32 7.98 -7.43
C GLU A 3 9.33 8.26 -5.92
N ARG A 4 8.87 7.32 -5.09
CA ARG A 4 8.86 7.48 -3.63
C ARG A 4 10.27 7.52 -3.05
N LEU A 5 11.18 6.68 -3.57
CA LEU A 5 12.58 6.71 -3.15
C LEU A 5 13.26 8.02 -3.58
N GLU A 6 12.96 8.52 -4.78
CA GLU A 6 13.45 9.81 -5.26
C GLU A 6 12.87 10.99 -4.48
N ALA A 7 11.63 10.86 -3.97
CA ALA A 7 10.97 11.83 -3.12
C ALA A 7 11.43 11.82 -1.65
N GLY A 8 12.48 11.06 -1.30
CA GLY A 8 13.10 11.15 0.03
C GLY A 8 12.64 10.12 1.06
N MET A 9 12.07 8.99 0.62
CA MET A 9 11.52 7.95 1.51
C MET A 9 12.59 7.26 2.38
N ILE A 10 13.83 7.13 1.90
CA ILE A 10 14.93 6.57 2.72
C ILE A 10 15.29 7.55 3.84
N GLU A 11 15.36 8.83 3.50
CA GLU A 11 15.70 9.92 4.40
C GLU A 11 14.64 10.09 5.48
N GLU A 12 13.36 9.92 5.13
CA GLU A 12 12.26 9.84 6.10
C GLU A 12 12.46 8.69 7.10
N ALA A 13 12.73 7.49 6.62
CA ALA A 13 12.98 6.33 7.48
C ALA A 13 14.22 6.51 8.37
N GLN A 14 15.26 7.15 7.85
CA GLN A 14 16.47 7.46 8.62
C GLN A 14 16.19 8.50 9.73
N ARG A 15 15.41 9.55 9.44
CA ARG A 15 14.97 10.53 10.45
C ARG A 15 14.13 9.88 11.54
N LEU A 16 13.15 9.05 11.17
CA LEU A 16 12.32 8.32 12.13
C LEU A 16 13.14 7.46 13.09
N HIS A 17 14.18 6.80 12.58
CA HIS A 17 15.09 6.03 13.44
C HIS A 17 15.91 6.94 14.36
N ALA A 18 16.46 8.05 13.84
CA ALA A 18 17.20 9.02 14.63
C ALA A 18 16.36 9.69 15.73
N GLU A 19 15.05 9.83 15.51
CA GLU A 19 14.07 10.35 16.47
C GLU A 19 13.64 9.31 17.53
N GLY A 20 14.17 8.08 17.47
CA GLY A 20 14.01 7.06 18.52
C GLY A 20 13.16 5.86 18.14
N THR A 21 12.68 5.76 16.89
CA THR A 21 11.99 4.55 16.43
C THR A 21 12.98 3.39 16.32
N THR A 22 12.75 2.29 17.04
CA THR A 22 13.66 1.14 16.99
C THR A 22 13.53 0.35 15.68
N TRP A 23 14.54 -0.44 15.34
CA TRP A 23 14.50 -1.30 14.16
C TRP A 23 13.36 -2.32 14.22
N GLU A 24 13.04 -2.82 15.40
CA GLU A 24 11.93 -3.74 15.64
C GLU A 24 10.58 -3.08 15.35
N GLN A 25 10.43 -1.81 15.72
CA GLN A 25 9.24 -1.03 15.39
C GLN A 25 9.11 -0.81 13.88
N MET A 26 10.21 -0.50 13.18
CA MET A 26 10.20 -0.35 11.73
C MET A 26 9.87 -1.67 11.00
N GLU A 27 10.40 -2.80 11.48
CA GLU A 27 10.06 -4.14 10.99
C GLU A 27 8.58 -4.48 11.21
N PHE A 28 7.98 -3.94 12.27
CA PHE A 28 6.57 -4.12 12.61
C PHE A 28 5.62 -3.23 11.78
N TYR A 29 5.97 -1.95 11.55
CA TYR A 29 5.08 -0.98 10.89
C TYR A 29 4.63 -1.35 9.48
N GLY A 30 5.43 -2.16 8.78
CA GLY A 30 4.95 -2.77 7.56
C GLY A 30 6.04 -3.01 6.55
N LEU A 31 5.57 -3.32 5.34
CA LEU A 31 6.40 -3.83 4.26
C LEU A 31 7.58 -2.89 3.96
N GLU A 32 7.29 -1.62 3.74
CA GLU A 32 8.28 -0.65 3.27
C GLU A 32 9.35 -0.36 4.33
N TYR A 33 8.93 -0.01 5.54
CA TYR A 33 9.83 0.28 6.65
C TYR A 33 10.73 -0.89 7.01
N ARG A 34 10.23 -2.13 6.91
CA ARG A 34 11.04 -3.34 7.04
C ARG A 34 12.22 -3.37 6.07
N TYR A 35 11.98 -3.14 4.78
CA TYR A 35 13.07 -3.18 3.79
C TYR A 35 14.02 -2.00 3.92
N LEU A 36 13.51 -0.82 4.29
CA LEU A 36 14.32 0.36 4.57
C LEU A 36 15.20 0.15 5.81
N ALA A 37 14.66 -0.44 6.89
CA ALA A 37 15.41 -0.77 8.09
C ALA A 37 16.59 -1.71 7.79
N ARG A 38 16.34 -2.79 7.04
CA ARG A 38 17.40 -3.73 6.62
C ARG A 38 18.48 -3.05 5.77
N TYR A 39 18.09 -2.15 4.89
CA TYR A 39 19.04 -1.33 4.13
C TYR A 39 19.87 -0.41 5.03
N LEU A 40 19.22 0.34 5.92
CA LEU A 40 19.89 1.28 6.83
C LEU A 40 20.82 0.57 7.84
N LYS A 41 20.51 -0.68 8.20
CA LYS A 41 21.37 -1.56 9.00
C LYS A 41 22.55 -2.17 8.22
N GLY A 42 22.59 -1.99 6.90
CA GLY A 42 23.61 -2.58 6.02
C GLY A 42 23.39 -4.06 5.65
N GLU A 43 22.22 -4.62 5.95
CA GLU A 43 21.89 -6.03 5.64
C GLU A 43 21.48 -6.23 4.17
N LEU A 44 21.09 -5.15 3.49
CA LEU A 44 20.77 -5.14 2.06
C LEU A 44 21.55 -4.03 1.38
N SER A 45 22.01 -4.28 0.16
CA SER A 45 22.44 -3.20 -0.73
C SER A 45 21.23 -2.36 -1.16
N ARG A 46 21.46 -1.13 -1.64
CA ARG A 46 20.37 -0.28 -2.18
C ARG A 46 19.63 -0.97 -3.33
N ASN A 47 20.35 -1.68 -4.19
CA ASN A 47 19.75 -2.40 -5.31
C ASN A 47 18.91 -3.58 -4.83
N ASP A 48 19.42 -4.38 -3.89
CA ASP A 48 18.66 -5.53 -3.36
C ASP A 48 17.42 -5.06 -2.59
N MET A 49 17.54 -3.99 -1.81
CA MET A 49 16.40 -3.38 -1.12
C MET A 49 15.33 -2.97 -2.14
N PHE A 50 15.71 -2.26 -3.21
CA PHE A 50 14.79 -1.83 -4.24
C PHE A 50 14.09 -3.02 -4.92
N GLN A 51 14.86 -4.01 -5.37
CA GLN A 51 14.31 -5.15 -6.10
C GLN A 51 13.36 -5.98 -5.21
N LYS A 52 13.78 -6.30 -3.98
CA LYS A 52 12.97 -7.11 -3.06
C LYS A 52 11.73 -6.36 -2.59
N LEU A 53 11.85 -5.07 -2.27
CA LEU A 53 10.70 -4.26 -1.88
C LEU A 53 9.71 -4.13 -3.06
N ASN A 54 10.19 -3.88 -4.27
CA ASN A 54 9.33 -3.76 -5.44
C ASN A 54 8.54 -5.06 -5.69
N ALA A 55 9.22 -6.21 -5.68
CA ALA A 55 8.57 -7.51 -5.82
C ALA A 55 7.52 -7.74 -4.73
N ALA A 56 7.86 -7.43 -3.48
CA ALA A 56 6.94 -7.63 -2.37
C ALA A 56 5.71 -6.69 -2.41
N ILE A 57 5.83 -5.48 -2.97
CA ILE A 57 4.70 -4.57 -3.22
C ILE A 57 3.73 -5.20 -4.24
N HIS A 58 4.25 -5.78 -5.33
CA HIS A 58 3.42 -6.46 -6.32
C HIS A 58 2.71 -7.69 -5.72
N ASP A 59 3.42 -8.50 -4.94
CA ASP A 59 2.81 -9.64 -4.25
C ASP A 59 1.74 -9.22 -3.25
N PHE A 60 1.97 -8.11 -2.54
CA PHE A 60 0.99 -7.55 -1.61
C PHE A 60 -0.27 -7.09 -2.34
N ALA A 61 -0.14 -6.34 -3.45
CA ALA A 61 -1.27 -5.90 -4.27
C ALA A 61 -2.10 -7.10 -4.78
N LYS A 62 -1.44 -8.17 -5.26
CA LYS A 62 -2.11 -9.40 -5.68
C LYS A 62 -2.86 -10.09 -4.54
N LYS A 63 -2.29 -10.09 -3.33
CA LYS A 63 -2.95 -10.63 -2.14
C LYS A 63 -4.17 -9.80 -1.74
N GLN A 64 -4.09 -8.47 -1.84
CA GLN A 64 -5.23 -7.57 -1.59
C GLN A 64 -6.38 -7.87 -2.56
N GLU A 65 -6.09 -8.02 -3.86
CA GLU A 65 -7.09 -8.37 -4.86
C GLU A 65 -7.81 -9.69 -4.53
N ASN A 66 -7.03 -10.74 -4.19
CA ASN A 66 -7.59 -12.03 -3.78
C ASN A 66 -8.42 -11.94 -2.50
N TRP A 67 -8.01 -11.10 -1.54
CA TRP A 67 -8.74 -10.90 -0.29
C TRP A 67 -10.10 -10.24 -0.54
N PHE A 68 -10.15 -9.18 -1.35
CA PHE A 68 -11.40 -8.53 -1.75
C PHE A 68 -12.33 -9.47 -2.54
N LYS A 69 -11.80 -10.23 -3.50
CA LYS A 69 -12.58 -11.25 -4.23
C LYS A 69 -13.18 -12.29 -3.27
N ARG A 70 -12.42 -12.73 -2.26
CA ARG A 70 -12.91 -13.66 -1.24
C ARG A 70 -14.03 -13.03 -0.41
N MET A 71 -13.89 -11.79 0.04
CA MET A 71 -14.97 -11.09 0.76
C MET A 71 -16.25 -11.02 -0.07
N GLN A 72 -16.13 -10.71 -1.37
CA GLN A 72 -17.27 -10.69 -2.28
C GLN A 72 -17.96 -12.05 -2.36
N SER A 73 -17.18 -13.13 -2.46
CA SER A 73 -17.73 -14.50 -2.45
C SER A 73 -18.42 -14.89 -1.14
N HIS A 74 -18.08 -14.22 -0.03
CA HIS A 74 -18.75 -14.38 1.28
C HIS A 74 -19.94 -13.44 1.47
N GLY A 75 -20.44 -12.82 0.39
CA GLY A 75 -21.67 -12.05 0.40
C GLY A 75 -21.52 -10.57 0.76
N LEU A 76 -20.29 -10.07 0.93
CA LEU A 76 -20.06 -8.62 1.05
C LEU A 76 -20.18 -7.98 -0.34
N PRO A 77 -21.15 -7.08 -0.57
CA PRO A 77 -21.26 -6.40 -1.86
C PRO A 77 -20.06 -5.49 -2.07
N ILE A 78 -19.29 -5.79 -3.11
CA ILE A 78 -18.15 -4.97 -3.56
C ILE A 78 -18.45 -4.47 -4.96
N HIS A 79 -18.37 -3.14 -5.13
CA HIS A 79 -18.46 -2.48 -6.42
C HIS A 79 -17.03 -2.21 -6.92
N TRP A 80 -16.61 -2.96 -7.92
CA TRP A 80 -15.30 -2.79 -8.55
C TRP A 80 -15.36 -1.61 -9.54
N LEU A 81 -14.33 -0.75 -9.50
CA LEU A 81 -14.21 0.42 -10.37
C LEU A 81 -13.12 0.18 -11.40
N GLU A 82 -13.32 0.69 -12.62
CA GLU A 82 -12.29 0.66 -13.66
C GLU A 82 -11.22 1.70 -13.35
N GLY A 83 -10.02 1.22 -13.02
CA GLY A 83 -8.92 2.07 -12.56
C GLY A 83 -8.27 2.90 -13.66
N ALA A 84 -8.29 2.42 -14.91
CA ALA A 84 -7.73 3.15 -16.06
C ALA A 84 -8.65 4.26 -16.60
N GLY A 85 -9.92 4.30 -16.15
CA GLY A 85 -10.90 5.30 -16.53
C GLY A 85 -10.98 6.46 -15.54
N ASP A 86 -12.20 6.89 -15.22
CA ASP A 86 -12.47 7.87 -14.16
C ASP A 86 -13.10 7.15 -12.95
N PRO A 87 -12.28 6.64 -12.02
CA PRO A 87 -12.81 5.96 -10.83
C PRO A 87 -13.56 6.90 -9.89
N LEU A 88 -13.25 8.21 -9.90
CA LEU A 88 -13.94 9.17 -9.04
C LEU A 88 -15.39 9.37 -9.51
N ALA A 89 -15.60 9.58 -10.80
CA ALA A 89 -16.95 9.71 -11.37
C ALA A 89 -17.78 8.44 -11.11
N GLN A 90 -17.21 7.26 -11.36
CA GLN A 90 -17.87 5.97 -11.09
C GLN A 90 -18.26 5.82 -9.61
N ALA A 91 -17.36 6.18 -8.68
CA ALA A 91 -17.63 6.13 -7.25
C ALA A 91 -18.77 7.08 -6.84
N LEU A 92 -18.76 8.31 -7.36
CA LEU A 92 -19.79 9.31 -7.07
C LEU A 92 -21.17 8.87 -7.55
N GLU A 93 -21.26 8.31 -8.76
CA GLU A 93 -22.52 7.79 -9.30
C GLU A 93 -23.12 6.69 -8.41
N LEU A 94 -22.29 5.72 -7.98
CA LEU A 94 -22.71 4.64 -7.10
C LEU A 94 -23.19 5.13 -5.73
N VAL A 95 -22.46 6.08 -5.12
CA VAL A 95 -22.80 6.63 -3.80
C VAL A 95 -24.08 7.45 -3.87
N GLN A 96 -24.22 8.32 -4.88
CA GLN A 96 -25.41 9.16 -5.06
C GLN A 96 -26.66 8.32 -5.35
N GLY A 97 -26.55 7.31 -6.22
CA GLY A 97 -27.65 6.38 -6.51
C GLY A 97 -28.15 5.67 -5.25
N ARG A 98 -27.24 5.28 -4.35
CA ARG A 98 -27.60 4.62 -3.09
C ARG A 98 -28.25 5.57 -2.09
N ILE A 99 -27.80 6.83 -2.02
CA ILE A 99 -28.43 7.85 -1.17
C ILE A 99 -29.85 8.14 -1.66
N ALA A 100 -30.05 8.29 -2.97
CA ALA A 100 -31.37 8.56 -3.55
C ALA A 100 -32.36 7.41 -3.30
N ALA A 101 -31.90 6.16 -3.42
CA ALA A 101 -32.72 4.98 -3.15
C ALA A 101 -33.07 4.77 -1.66
N HIS A 102 -32.41 5.48 -0.74
CA HIS A 102 -32.67 5.38 0.71
C HIS A 102 -33.55 6.52 1.24
N ASN A 103 -33.70 7.61 0.48
CA ASN A 103 -34.52 8.77 0.84
C ASN A 103 -35.94 8.72 0.21
N ASN A 104 -36.29 7.63 -0.44
CA ASN A 104 -37.59 7.36 -1.07
C ASN A 104 -38.20 6.10 -0.44
#